data_AF-A0A645GJ19-F1
#
_entry.id   AF-A0A645GJ19-F1
#
_cell.length_a   1.000
_cell.length_b   1.000
_cell.length_c   1.000
_cell.angle_alpha   90.00
_cell.angle_beta   90.00
_cell.angle_gamma   90.00
#
_symmetry.space_group_name_H-M   'P 1'
#
loop_
_entity.id
_entity.type
_entity.pdbx_description
1 polymer ?
#
loop_
_entity_poly.entity_id
_entity_poly.type
_entity_poly.pdbx_seq_one_letter_code
_entity_poly.pdbx_strand_id
1 'polypeptide(L)'
;MSKHPELFGTGIPEGIAAPEGGNNGVTGGALIPMLTMGVPGDAVAAILIGALTVQGLQPGPLLFTEHTTLVYSIFLGMFVANVTMLVLGLSSLKLFVKVLSVPKAILTPMIFILCVVGSYAINTNFFDVGVMLFFGILDTSCRRPMYQSLLLCSG
;
A
#
# COMPACT_ATOMS: atom_id res chain seq x y z
N MET A 1 14.19 -16.47 10.65
CA MET A 1 13.41 -17.09 11.74
C MET A 1 13.48 -16.15 12.95
N SER A 2 12.34 -15.67 13.47
CA SER A 2 12.31 -14.83 14.67
C SER A 2 12.75 -15.64 15.88
N LYS A 3 13.52 -15.04 16.80
CA LYS A 3 13.89 -15.64 18.08
C LYS A 3 12.73 -15.64 19.09
N HIS A 4 11.70 -14.84 18.83
CA HIS A 4 10.53 -14.63 19.68
C HIS A 4 9.22 -14.79 18.89
N PRO A 5 8.83 -16.02 18.51
CA PRO A 5 7.59 -16.26 17.78
C PRO A 5 6.32 -15.94 18.60
N GLU A 6 6.41 -15.93 19.93
CA GLU A 6 5.33 -15.58 20.85
C GLU A 6 4.88 -14.11 20.75
N LEU A 7 5.72 -13.23 20.20
CA LEU A 7 5.43 -11.81 20.07
C LEU A 7 4.69 -11.48 18.75
N PHE A 8 4.45 -12.45 17.87
CA PHE A 8 3.75 -12.20 16.61
C PHE A 8 2.30 -11.73 16.84
N GLY A 9 1.88 -10.73 16.06
CA GLY A 9 0.51 -10.19 16.12
C GLY A 9 0.20 -9.32 17.35
N THR A 10 1.15 -9.16 18.28
CA THR A 10 0.98 -8.31 19.47
C THR A 10 1.18 -6.82 19.19
N GLY A 11 1.77 -6.48 18.04
CA GLY A 11 2.07 -5.09 17.66
C GLY A 11 3.35 -4.54 18.30
N ILE A 12 4.34 -5.40 18.61
CA ILE A 12 5.65 -4.92 19.06
C ILE A 12 6.26 -3.90 18.07
N PRO A 13 6.98 -2.86 18.54
CA PRO A 13 7.54 -1.83 17.69
C PRO A 13 8.38 -2.36 16.53
N GLU A 14 9.19 -3.39 16.76
CA GLU A 14 10.04 -4.02 15.74
C GLU A 14 9.21 -4.75 14.68
N GLY A 15 8.08 -5.34 15.07
CA GLY A 15 7.15 -6.03 14.19
C GLY A 15 6.35 -5.09 13.28
N ILE A 16 6.25 -3.81 13.64
CA ILE A 16 5.63 -2.75 12.83
C ILE A 16 6.70 -2.03 12.01
N ALA A 17 7.86 -1.72 12.60
CA ALA A 17 8.93 -0.98 11.95
C ALA A 17 9.51 -1.71 10.73
N ALA A 18 9.62 -3.03 10.77
CA ALA A 18 10.12 -3.82 9.65
C ALA A 18 9.21 -3.73 8.39
N PRO A 19 7.91 -4.06 8.44
CA PRO A 19 7.03 -3.94 7.28
C PRO A 19 6.81 -2.48 6.85
N GLU A 20 6.68 -1.54 7.78
CA GLU A 20 6.51 -0.11 7.44
C GLU A 20 7.76 0.48 6.79
N GLY A 21 8.95 0.12 7.29
CA GLY A 21 10.21 0.51 6.68
C GLY A 21 10.37 -0.06 5.28
N GLY A 22 9.96 -1.31 5.06
CA GLY A 22 9.93 -1.93 3.73
C GLY A 22 8.98 -1.22 2.77
N ASN A 23 7.75 -0.94 3.21
CA ASN A 23 6.75 -0.25 2.39
C ASN A 23 7.20 1.16 1.99
N ASN A 24 7.70 1.96 2.94
CA ASN A 24 8.18 3.31 2.63
C ASN A 24 9.47 3.31 1.79
N GLY A 25 10.28 2.25 1.89
CA GLY A 25 11.47 2.08 1.06
C GLY A 25 11.15 1.79 -0.42
N VAL A 26 9.98 1.23 -0.72
CA VAL A 26 9.62 0.83 -2.09
C VAL A 26 9.43 2.03 -3.01
N THR A 27 8.93 3.15 -2.48
CA THR A 27 8.49 4.28 -3.28
C THR A 27 9.61 4.84 -4.16
N GLY A 28 10.81 5.00 -3.58
CA GLY A 28 11.99 5.49 -4.33
C GLY A 28 12.53 4.45 -5.32
N GLY A 29 12.52 3.18 -4.92
CA GLY A 29 12.98 2.07 -5.75
C GLY A 29 12.10 1.83 -6.98
N ALA A 30 10.79 2.05 -6.89
CA ALA A 30 9.85 1.88 -7.99
C ALA A 30 9.92 2.99 -9.04
N LEU A 31 10.38 4.20 -8.67
CA LEU A 31 10.49 5.34 -9.59
C LEU A 31 11.61 5.19 -10.60
N ILE A 32 12.76 4.64 -10.20
CA ILE A 32 13.92 4.47 -11.07
C ILE A 32 13.60 3.64 -12.32
N PRO A 33 13.11 2.38 -12.21
CA PRO A 33 12.77 1.57 -13.39
C PRO A 33 11.61 2.16 -14.18
N MET A 34 10.67 2.84 -13.52
CA MET A 34 9.56 3.49 -14.22
C MET A 34 10.03 4.68 -15.07
N LEU A 35 10.85 5.57 -14.54
CA LEU A 35 11.35 6.72 -15.30
C LEU A 35 12.34 6.32 -16.38
N THR A 36 13.14 5.27 -16.15
CA THR A 36 14.19 4.83 -17.08
C THR A 36 13.70 3.87 -18.15
N MET A 37 12.86 2.89 -17.79
CA MET A 37 12.38 1.84 -18.71
C MET A 37 10.90 1.99 -19.07
N GLY A 38 10.17 2.92 -18.44
CA GLY A 38 8.72 3.05 -18.63
C GLY A 38 7.92 1.93 -17.96
N VAL A 39 8.53 1.10 -17.11
CA VAL A 39 7.90 -0.07 -16.49
C VAL A 39 7.60 0.21 -15.01
N PRO A 40 6.33 0.14 -14.57
CA PRO A 40 5.97 0.43 -13.18
C PRO A 40 6.43 -0.69 -12.25
N GLY A 41 7.04 -0.31 -11.12
CA GLY A 41 7.45 -1.24 -10.06
C GLY A 41 6.38 -1.47 -8.98
N ASP A 42 5.37 -0.61 -8.91
CA ASP A 42 4.23 -0.70 -8.00
C ASP A 42 2.98 -0.03 -8.60
N ALA A 43 1.85 -0.09 -7.90
CA ALA A 43 0.59 0.50 -8.36
C ALA A 43 0.65 2.04 -8.46
N VAL A 44 1.43 2.70 -7.60
CA VAL A 44 1.54 4.17 -7.57
C VAL A 44 2.33 4.66 -8.78
N ALA A 45 3.40 3.97 -9.15
CA ALA A 45 4.19 4.22 -10.35
C ALA A 45 3.35 4.04 -11.62
N ALA A 46 2.44 3.06 -11.65
CA ALA A 46 1.52 2.87 -12.77
C ALA A 46 0.56 4.05 -12.95
N ILE A 47 0.02 4.58 -11.85
CA ILE A 47 -0.81 5.80 -11.87
C ILE A 47 0.01 6.99 -12.37
N LEU A 48 1.26 7.11 -11.94
CA LEU A 48 2.15 8.18 -12.38
C LEU A 48 2.49 8.10 -13.88
N ILE A 49 2.69 6.90 -14.46
CA ILE A 49 2.78 6.71 -15.91
C ILE A 49 1.52 7.26 -16.59
N GLY A 50 0.34 6.95 -16.06
CA GLY A 50 -0.93 7.49 -16.55
C GLY A 50 -0.97 9.02 -16.51
N ALA A 51 -0.57 9.62 -15.39
CA ALA A 51 -0.55 11.07 -15.21
C ALA A 51 0.43 11.77 -16.17
N LEU A 52 1.63 11.22 -16.37
CA LEU A 52 2.61 11.72 -17.33
C LEU A 52 2.11 11.58 -18.77
N THR A 53 1.49 10.45 -19.10
CA THR A 53 0.94 10.20 -20.44
C THR A 53 -0.19 11.18 -20.78
N VAL A 54 -1.05 11.53 -19.82
CA VAL A 54 -2.09 12.56 -19.99
C VAL A 54 -1.49 13.94 -20.29
N GLN A 55 -0.29 14.22 -19.80
CA GLN A 55 0.46 15.45 -20.09
C GLN A 55 1.28 15.36 -21.40
N GLY A 56 1.17 14.24 -22.14
CA GLY A 56 1.94 14.01 -23.37
C GLY A 56 3.40 13.61 -23.13
N LEU A 57 3.76 13.24 -21.89
CA LEU A 57 5.11 12.86 -21.50
C LEU A 57 5.23 11.35 -21.45
N GLN A 58 6.17 10.80 -22.22
CA GLN A 58 6.47 9.36 -22.22
C GLN A 58 7.63 9.08 -21.25
N PRO A 59 7.43 8.35 -20.15
CA PRO A 59 8.53 7.92 -19.28
C PRO A 59 9.47 6.98 -20.04
N GLY A 60 10.78 7.16 -19.83
CA GLY A 60 11.85 6.45 -20.54
C GLY A 60 13.16 7.25 -20.55
N PRO A 61 14.23 6.73 -21.19
CA PRO A 61 15.55 7.36 -21.14
C PRO A 61 15.57 8.75 -21.76
N LEU A 62 14.73 8.97 -22.79
CA LEU A 62 14.56 10.27 -23.46
C LEU A 62 13.96 11.34 -22.54
N LEU A 63 13.18 10.97 -21.52
CA LEU A 63 12.64 11.94 -20.56
C LEU A 63 13.76 12.62 -19.76
N PHE A 64 14.88 11.89 -19.51
CA PHE A 64 16.05 12.43 -18.83
C PHE A 64 16.86 13.40 -19.68
N THR A 65 16.74 13.35 -21.02
CA THR A 65 17.45 14.26 -21.92
C THR A 65 16.58 15.46 -22.28
N GLU A 66 15.33 15.22 -22.68
CA GLU A 66 14.40 16.25 -23.17
C GLU A 66 13.75 17.03 -22.01
N HIS A 67 13.53 16.39 -20.87
CA HIS A 67 12.76 16.94 -19.74
C HIS A 67 13.51 16.81 -18.41
N THR A 68 14.82 17.10 -18.44
CA THR A 68 15.74 17.03 -17.29
C THR A 68 15.17 17.75 -16.05
N THR A 69 14.66 18.97 -16.21
CA THR A 69 14.09 19.77 -15.11
C THR A 69 12.90 19.06 -14.44
N LEU A 70 12.04 18.40 -15.21
CA LEU A 70 10.88 17.68 -14.69
C LEU A 70 11.32 16.47 -13.88
N VAL A 71 12.27 15.70 -14.39
CA VAL A 71 12.83 14.54 -13.70
C VAL A 71 13.42 14.93 -12.35
N TYR A 72 14.26 15.97 -12.30
CA TYR A 72 14.79 16.48 -11.03
C TYR A 72 13.69 17.00 -10.10
N SER A 73 12.64 17.61 -10.64
CA SER A 73 11.48 18.06 -9.86
C SER A 73 10.71 16.89 -9.25
N ILE A 74 10.60 15.75 -9.95
CA ILE A 74 10.00 14.52 -9.40
C ILE A 74 10.85 14.00 -8.23
N PHE A 75 12.17 13.89 -8.39
CA PHE A 75 13.06 13.42 -7.33
C PHE A 75 13.07 14.36 -6.10
N LEU A 76 13.14 15.67 -6.34
CA LEU A 76 13.04 16.67 -5.27
C LEU A 76 11.66 16.63 -4.60
N GLY A 77 10.60 16.51 -5.40
CA GLY A 77 9.23 16.38 -4.92
C GLY A 77 9.03 15.12 -4.07
N MET A 78 9.64 14.00 -4.45
CA MET A 78 9.66 12.78 -3.64
C MET A 78 10.34 13.00 -2.28
N PHE A 79 11.48 13.68 -2.26
CA PHE A 79 12.16 14.00 -1.01
C PHE A 79 11.27 14.86 -0.10
N VAL A 80 10.70 15.94 -0.65
CA VAL A 80 9.77 16.82 0.05
C VAL A 80 8.51 16.07 0.51
N ALA A 81 7.98 15.16 -0.31
CA ALA A 81 6.81 14.36 0.02
C ALA A 81 7.09 13.42 1.20
N ASN A 82 8.26 12.78 1.27
CA ASN A 82 8.65 11.95 2.41
C ASN A 82 8.79 12.77 3.70
N VAL A 83 9.41 13.95 3.62
CA VAL A 83 9.50 14.87 4.76
C VAL A 83 8.10 15.32 5.21
N THR A 84 7.24 15.66 4.27
CA THR A 84 5.86 16.07 4.54
C THR A 84 5.05 14.92 5.15
N MET A 85 5.21 13.70 4.63
CA MET A 85 4.61 12.48 5.16
C MET A 85 5.02 12.24 6.61
N LEU A 86 6.29 12.48 6.96
CA LEU A 86 6.76 12.37 8.34
C LEU A 86 6.03 13.37 9.25
N VAL A 87 5.95 14.64 8.84
CA VAL A 87 5.28 15.69 9.63
C VAL A 87 3.78 15.39 9.79
N LEU A 88 3.10 15.06 8.69
CA LEU A 88 1.67 14.74 8.70
C LEU A 88 1.38 13.44 9.45
N GLY A 89 2.21 12.42 9.30
CA GLY A 89 2.09 11.13 9.97
C GLY A 89 2.19 11.29 11.49
N LEU A 90 3.20 12.01 11.98
CA LEU A 90 3.36 12.29 13.40
C LEU A 90 2.21 13.13 13.96
N SER A 91 1.78 14.16 13.22
CA SER A 91 0.68 15.04 13.64
C SER A 91 -0.67 14.31 13.69
N SER A 92 -0.92 13.43 12.73
CA SER A 92 -2.19 12.71 12.56
C SER A 92 -2.28 11.44 13.40
N LEU A 93 -1.19 10.99 14.03
CA LEU A 93 -1.13 9.75 14.80
C LEU A 93 -2.24 9.67 15.87
N LYS A 94 -2.52 10.79 16.55
CA LYS A 94 -3.59 10.87 17.56
C LYS A 94 -4.98 10.59 16.98
N LEU A 95 -5.24 11.01 15.74
CA LEU A 95 -6.50 10.78 15.05
C LEU A 95 -6.65 9.31 14.67
N PHE A 96 -5.61 8.72 14.10
CA PHE A 96 -5.63 7.31 13.69
C PHE A 96 -5.82 6.36 14.87
N VAL A 97 -5.17 6.62 16.00
CA VAL A 97 -5.36 5.83 17.24
C VAL A 97 -6.82 5.86 17.70
N LYS A 98 -7.51 7.00 17.52
CA LYS A 98 -8.93 7.14 17.87
C LYS A 98 -9.86 6.36 16.93
N VAL A 99 -9.51 6.26 15.65
CA VAL A 99 -10.26 5.42 14.68
C VAL A 99 -10.06 3.94 14.97
N LEU A 100 -8.84 3.53 15.32
CA LEU A 100 -8.51 2.13 15.65
C LEU A 100 -9.16 1.65 16.96
N SER A 101 -9.60 2.56 17.82
CA SER A 101 -10.32 2.22 19.06
C SER A 101 -11.82 2.01 18.86
N VAL A 102 -12.34 2.20 17.64
CA VAL A 102 -13.73 1.85 17.27
C VAL A 102 -13.91 0.33 17.31
N PRO A 103 -15.05 -0.19 17.82
CA PRO A 103 -15.31 -1.62 17.86
C PRO A 103 -15.13 -2.29 16.50
N LYS A 104 -14.39 -3.41 16.48
CA LYS A 104 -14.09 -4.20 15.26
C LYS A 104 -15.36 -4.61 14.50
N ALA A 105 -16.48 -4.82 15.21
CA ALA A 105 -17.77 -5.15 14.61
C ALA A 105 -18.28 -4.07 13.63
N ILE A 106 -17.89 -2.81 13.81
CA ILE A 106 -18.27 -1.69 12.93
C ILE A 106 -17.13 -1.37 11.96
N LEU A 107 -15.88 -1.45 12.42
CA LEU A 107 -14.71 -1.12 11.62
C LEU A 107 -14.56 -2.07 10.41
N THR A 108 -14.73 -3.39 10.61
CA THR A 108 -14.60 -4.40 9.55
C THR A 108 -15.57 -4.18 8.37
N PRO A 109 -16.90 -4.04 8.57
CA PRO A 109 -17.81 -3.82 7.43
C PRO A 109 -17.58 -2.47 6.75
N MET A 110 -17.15 -1.43 7.48
CA MET A 110 -16.80 -0.15 6.86
C MET A 110 -15.60 -0.29 5.91
N ILE A 111 -14.54 -0.98 6.35
CA ILE A 111 -13.37 -1.27 5.51
C ILE A 111 -13.79 -2.09 4.30
N PHE A 112 -14.65 -3.09 4.47
CA PHE A 112 -15.14 -3.91 3.37
C PHE A 112 -15.86 -3.09 2.29
N ILE A 113 -16.77 -2.19 2.68
CA ILE A 113 -17.45 -1.29 1.75
C ILE A 113 -16.43 -0.40 1.03
N LEU A 114 -15.47 0.15 1.77
CA LEU A 114 -14.40 0.98 1.18
C LEU A 114 -13.57 0.19 0.16
N CYS A 115 -13.26 -1.08 0.44
CA CYS A 115 -12.54 -1.95 -0.49
C CYS A 115 -13.36 -2.21 -1.76
N VAL A 116 -14.68 -2.46 -1.65
CA VAL A 116 -15.55 -2.66 -2.83
C VAL A 116 -15.57 -1.41 -3.70
N VAL A 117 -15.74 -0.24 -3.08
CA VAL A 117 -15.73 1.06 -3.78
C VAL A 117 -14.36 1.33 -4.40
N GLY A 118 -13.28 1.06 -3.66
CA GLY A 118 -11.90 1.25 -4.12
C GLY A 118 -11.55 0.35 -5.31
N SER A 119 -11.89 -0.94 -5.25
CA SER A 119 -11.71 -1.87 -6.37
C SER A 119 -12.49 -1.44 -7.61
N TYR A 120 -13.70 -0.91 -7.43
CA TYR A 120 -14.47 -0.38 -8.56
C TYR A 120 -13.87 0.92 -9.11
N ALA A 121 -13.32 1.79 -8.26
CA ALA A 121 -12.85 3.12 -8.67
C ALA A 121 -11.61 3.11 -9.58
N ILE A 122 -10.73 2.11 -9.49
CA ILE A 122 -9.47 2.10 -10.25
C ILE A 122 -9.69 1.82 -11.74
N ASN A 123 -10.43 0.76 -12.08
CA ASN A 123 -10.64 0.35 -13.47
C ASN A 123 -12.10 0.47 -13.94
N THR A 124 -13.02 0.92 -13.07
CA THR A 124 -14.48 0.97 -13.33
C THR A 124 -15.04 -0.38 -13.83
N ASN A 125 -14.40 -1.49 -13.41
CA ASN A 125 -14.69 -2.82 -13.91
C ASN A 125 -15.28 -3.70 -12.80
N PHE A 126 -16.44 -4.30 -13.07
CA PHE A 126 -17.10 -5.22 -12.14
C PHE A 126 -16.35 -6.54 -11.96
N PHE A 127 -15.46 -6.90 -12.90
CA PHE A 127 -14.60 -8.08 -12.78
C PHE A 127 -13.65 -7.98 -11.58
N ASP A 128 -13.05 -6.82 -11.35
CA ASP A 128 -12.12 -6.59 -10.23
C ASP A 128 -12.84 -6.75 -8.87
N VAL A 129 -14.09 -6.30 -8.80
CA VAL A 129 -14.96 -6.50 -7.64
C VAL A 129 -15.29 -7.99 -7.45
N GLY A 130 -15.59 -8.71 -8.53
CA GLY A 130 -15.84 -10.15 -8.50
C GLY A 130 -14.64 -10.96 -8.01
N VAL A 131 -13.43 -10.61 -8.48
CA VAL A 131 -12.16 -11.22 -8.03
C VAL A 131 -11.90 -10.91 -6.56
N MET A 132 -12.10 -9.65 -6.13
CA MET A 132 -11.99 -9.25 -4.73
C MET A 132 -12.93 -10.06 -3.82
N LEU A 133 -14.19 -10.23 -4.21
CA LEU A 133 -15.17 -11.02 -3.46
C LEU A 133 -14.78 -12.51 -3.44
N PHE A 134 -14.34 -13.06 -4.56
CA PHE A 134 -13.90 -14.45 -4.66
C PHE A 134 -12.73 -14.73 -3.71
N PHE A 135 -11.68 -13.91 -3.74
CA PHE A 135 -10.54 -14.07 -2.84
C PHE A 135 -10.89 -13.77 -1.38
N GLY A 136 -11.78 -12.81 -1.09
CA GLY A 136 -12.26 -12.55 0.27
C GLY A 136 -13.04 -13.71 0.88
N ILE A 137 -13.89 -14.37 0.07
CA ILE A 137 -14.62 -15.57 0.47
C ILE A 137 -13.66 -16.75 0.63
N LEU A 138 -12.70 -16.92 -0.29
CA LEU A 138 -11.67 -17.96 -0.20
C LEU A 138 -10.79 -17.80 1.05
N ASP A 139 -10.32 -16.59 1.38
CA ASP A 139 -9.57 -16.32 2.61
C ASP A 139 -10.41 -16.66 3.85
N THR A 140 -11.67 -16.24 3.88
CA THR A 140 -12.57 -16.55 4.99
C THR A 140 -12.77 -18.06 5.14
N SER A 141 -12.96 -18.78 4.03
CA SER A 141 -13.18 -20.23 4.02
C SER A 141 -11.90 -21.02 4.40
N CYS A 142 -10.73 -20.56 3.94
CA CYS A 142 -9.43 -21.16 4.25
C CYS A 142 -8.95 -20.84 5.67
N ARG A 143 -9.35 -19.70 6.25
CA ARG A 143 -9.04 -19.35 7.65
C ARG A 143 -9.80 -20.19 8.66
N ARG A 144 -11.01 -20.67 8.35
CA ARG A 144 -11.80 -21.50 9.29
C ARG A 144 -11.06 -22.78 9.76
N PRO A 145 -10.46 -23.60 8.88
CA PRO A 145 -9.70 -24.77 9.32
C PRO A 145 -8.41 -24.39 10.08
N MET A 146 -7.72 -23.31 9.70
CA MET A 146 -6.48 -22.89 10.37
C MET A 146 -6.70 -22.26 11.76
N TYR A 147 -7.77 -21.46 11.93
CA TYR A 147 -8.18 -20.90 13.23
C TYR A 147 -8.63 -22.00 14.20
N GLN A 148 -9.36 -23.01 13.72
CA GLN A 148 -9.76 -24.17 14.51
C GLN A 148 -8.54 -24.99 14.97
N SER A 149 -7.53 -25.16 14.12
CA SER A 149 -6.27 -25.85 14.46
C SER A 149 -5.42 -25.07 15.47
N LEU A 150 -5.41 -23.73 15.43
CA LEU A 150 -4.71 -22.91 16.43
C LEU A 150 -5.36 -23.01 17.82
N LEU A 151 -6.69 -23.04 17.89
CA LEU A 151 -7.45 -23.22 19.14
C LEU A 151 -7.25 -24.59 19.79
N LEU A 152 -7.01 -25.64 18.98
CA LEU A 152 -6.72 -26.99 19.47
C LEU A 152 -5.30 -27.16 20.03
N CYS A 153 -4.34 -26.30 19.66
CA CYS A 153 -2.99 -26.29 20.23
C CYS A 153 -2.86 -25.39 21.47
N SER A 154 -3.88 -24.59 21.80
CA SER A 154 -3.90 -23.70 22.98
C SER A 154 -4.73 -24.24 24.15
N GLY A 155 -5.15 -25.51 24.11
CA GLY A 155 -5.93 -26.20 25.14
C GLY A 155 -5.11 -27.22 25.92
#